data_AF-A0A257MUQ6-F1
#
_entry.id   AF-A0A257MUQ6-F1
#
_cell.length_a   1.000
_cell.length_b   1.000
_cell.length_c   1.000
_cell.angle_alpha   90.00
_cell.angle_beta   90.00
_cell.angle_gamma   90.00
#
_symmetry.space_group_name_H-M   'P 1'
#
loop_
_entity.id
_entity.type
_entity.pdbx_description
1 polymer ?
#
loop_
_entity_poly.entity_id
_entity_poly.type
_entity_poly.pdbx_seq_one_letter_code
_entity_poly.pdbx_strand_id
1 'polypeptide(L)'
;MKKQLIGLILALTLPLTAIADTDTPVDSNKRVEHLTKELGLNPEQKTKVQAIFDAQRAKIKVIYDETNASLKTVFTPEQLTKFEAMQEKRKQMRKEKMSNKK
;
A
#
# COMPACT_ATOMS: atom_id res chain seq x y z
N MET A 1 33.53 13.80 -34.86
CA MET A 1 34.64 12.84 -34.70
C MET A 1 34.36 11.95 -33.49
N LYS A 2 34.48 10.64 -33.70
CA LYS A 2 34.28 9.54 -32.74
C LYS A 2 35.15 9.70 -31.48
N LYS A 3 34.60 9.38 -30.30
CA LYS A 3 35.25 8.53 -29.29
C LYS A 3 34.18 7.72 -28.55
N GLN A 4 34.14 6.43 -28.86
CA GLN A 4 33.44 5.37 -28.15
C GLN A 4 34.07 5.17 -26.77
N LEU A 5 33.29 4.75 -25.77
CA LEU A 5 33.67 3.92 -24.61
C LEU A 5 32.36 3.62 -23.85
N ILE A 6 31.68 2.50 -24.16
CA ILE A 6 31.75 1.26 -23.36
C ILE A 6 31.43 1.59 -21.89
N GLY A 7 30.18 1.50 -21.46
CA GLY A 7 29.59 0.20 -21.16
C GLY A 7 29.92 -0.19 -19.73
N LEU A 8 29.27 0.45 -18.75
CA LEU A 8 29.24 -0.02 -17.37
C LEU A 8 27.79 -0.41 -17.05
N ILE A 9 27.39 -1.60 -17.52
CA ILE A 9 26.23 -2.28 -16.98
C ILE A 9 26.64 -2.70 -15.57
N LEU A 10 26.38 -1.83 -14.59
CA LEU A 10 26.41 -2.23 -13.20
C LEU A 10 25.15 -3.08 -12.99
N ALA A 11 25.29 -4.38 -13.22
CA ALA A 11 24.35 -5.38 -12.78
C ALA A 11 24.38 -5.38 -11.24
N LEU A 12 23.69 -4.41 -10.65
CA LEU A 12 23.45 -4.38 -9.22
C LEU A 12 22.38 -5.43 -8.93
N THR A 13 22.84 -6.68 -8.82
CA THR A 13 22.07 -7.77 -8.24
C THR A 13 21.87 -7.44 -6.76
N LEU A 14 20.88 -6.59 -6.47
CA LEU A 14 20.35 -6.47 -5.12
C LEU A 14 19.67 -7.80 -4.81
N PRO A 15 20.16 -8.61 -3.85
CA PRO A 15 19.30 -9.61 -3.26
C PRO A 15 18.10 -8.85 -2.71
N LEU A 16 16.89 -9.20 -3.15
CA LEU A 16 15.65 -8.75 -2.54
C LEU A 16 15.68 -9.23 -1.09
N THR A 17 16.27 -8.41 -0.21
CA THR A 17 16.11 -8.55 1.22
C THR A 17 14.63 -8.37 1.50
N ALA A 18 14.11 -9.27 2.34
CA ALA A 18 12.71 -9.48 2.62
C ALA A 18 11.89 -8.19 2.56
N ILE A 19 10.91 -8.16 1.66
CA ILE A 19 9.80 -7.23 1.79
C ILE A 19 9.10 -7.70 3.07
N ALA A 20 9.38 -7.03 4.19
CA ALA A 20 8.58 -7.18 5.39
C ALA A 20 7.13 -6.95 4.94
N ASP A 21 6.32 -7.98 5.09
CA ASP A 21 4.90 -8.02 4.77
C ASP A 21 4.18 -6.94 5.61
N THR A 22 4.29 -5.71 5.15
CA THR A 22 3.60 -4.53 5.70
C THR A 22 2.30 -4.34 4.94
N ASP A 23 1.64 -5.43 4.56
CA ASP A 23 0.29 -5.42 3.98
C ASP A 23 -0.79 -5.17 5.05
N THR A 24 -0.35 -4.79 6.26
CA THR A 24 -1.21 -4.18 7.27
C THR A 24 -1.63 -2.80 6.77
N PRO A 25 -2.94 -2.54 6.60
CA PRO A 25 -3.43 -1.18 6.38
C PRO A 25 -2.90 -0.32 7.52
N VAL A 26 -1.96 0.57 7.23
CA VAL A 26 -1.38 1.43 8.26
C VAL A 26 -2.50 2.33 8.75
N ASP A 27 -2.92 2.11 9.98
CA ASP A 27 -4.01 2.86 10.60
C ASP A 27 -3.60 4.33 10.70
N SER A 28 -4.21 5.18 9.85
CA SER A 28 -3.94 6.61 9.78
C SER A 28 -4.05 7.27 11.14
N ASN A 29 -4.99 6.85 11.98
CA ASN A 29 -5.19 7.42 13.31
C ASN A 29 -3.98 7.12 14.21
N LYS A 30 -3.44 5.90 14.18
CA LYS A 30 -2.23 5.56 14.92
C LYS A 30 -1.03 6.39 14.47
N ARG A 31 -0.92 6.69 13.18
CA ARG A 31 0.14 7.56 12.66
C ARG A 31 -0.02 8.99 13.14
N VAL A 32 -1.24 9.52 13.13
CA VAL A 32 -1.52 10.86 13.65
C VAL A 32 -1.21 10.94 15.14
N GLU A 33 -1.59 9.94 15.93
CA GLU A 33 -1.26 9.85 17.35
C GLU A 33 0.25 9.81 17.59
N HIS A 34 0.97 8.97 16.83
CA HIS A 34 2.42 8.89 16.90
C HIS A 34 3.08 10.25 16.59
N LEU A 35 2.69 10.90 15.48
CA LEU A 35 3.22 12.22 15.12
C LEU A 35 2.84 13.28 16.16
N THR A 36 1.64 13.22 16.72
CA THR A 36 1.20 14.13 17.79
C THR A 36 2.12 14.02 18.99
N LYS A 37 2.45 12.78 19.40
CA LYS A 37 3.30 12.51 20.56
C LYS A 37 4.76 12.94 20.31
N GLU A 38 5.34 12.52 19.19
CA GLU A 38 6.77 12.75 18.90
C GLU A 38 7.08 14.21 18.58
N LEU A 39 6.14 14.94 17.97
CA LEU A 39 6.35 16.31 17.52
C LEU A 39 5.65 17.35 18.40
N GLY A 40 4.90 16.91 19.43
CA GLY A 40 4.14 17.80 20.30
C GLY A 40 3.08 18.62 19.56
N LEU A 41 2.36 17.99 18.62
CA LEU A 41 1.39 18.72 17.78
C LEU A 41 0.25 19.29 18.62
N ASN A 42 -0.08 20.56 18.38
CA ASN A 42 -1.25 21.19 18.99
C ASN A 42 -2.56 20.67 18.32
N PRO A 43 -3.75 20.97 18.90
CA PRO A 43 -5.03 20.47 18.38
C PRO A 43 -5.31 20.86 16.91
N GLU A 44 -4.92 22.06 16.50
CA GLU A 44 -5.11 22.52 15.12
C GLU A 44 -4.21 21.77 14.13
N GLN A 45 -2.94 21.57 14.50
CA GLN A 45 -1.98 20.80 13.70
C GLN A 45 -2.41 19.35 13.57
N LYS A 46 -2.85 18.72 14.67
CA LYS A 46 -3.39 17.35 14.66
C LYS A 46 -4.56 17.23 13.68
N THR A 47 -5.48 18.18 13.69
CA THR A 47 -6.64 18.22 12.80
C THR A 47 -6.22 18.33 11.33
N LYS A 48 -5.25 19.19 11.02
CA LYS A 48 -4.71 19.34 9.66
C LYS A 48 -4.02 18.06 9.18
N VAL A 49 -3.22 17.43 10.05
CA VAL A 49 -2.54 16.16 9.73
C VAL A 49 -3.55 15.03 9.50
N GLN A 50 -4.61 14.95 10.30
CA GLN A 50 -5.69 13.99 10.09
C GLN A 50 -6.34 14.18 8.71
N ALA A 51 -6.71 15.42 8.36
CA ALA A 51 -7.31 15.72 7.05
C ALA A 51 -6.41 15.31 5.87
N ILE A 52 -5.09 15.47 6.01
CA ILE A 52 -4.13 15.03 4.98
C ILE A 52 -4.19 13.51 4.80
N PHE A 53 -4.20 12.73 5.88
CA PHE A 53 -4.27 11.27 5.78
C PHE A 53 -5.62 10.76 5.30
N ASP A 54 -6.72 11.42 5.66
CA ASP A 54 -8.06 11.08 5.18
C ASP A 54 -8.17 11.33 3.66
N ALA A 55 -7.66 12.47 3.18
CA ALA A 55 -7.57 12.75 1.76
C ALA A 55 -6.69 11.74 1.01
N GLN A 56 -5.56 11.35 1.60
CA GLN A 56 -4.69 10.30 1.05
C GLN A 56 -5.44 8.97 0.94
N ARG A 57 -6.17 8.57 1.99
CA ARG A 57 -6.94 7.32 2.03
C ARG A 57 -8.00 7.28 0.93
N ALA A 58 -8.71 8.39 0.70
CA ALA A 58 -9.69 8.48 -0.36
C ALA A 58 -9.05 8.25 -1.75
N LYS A 59 -7.91 8.89 -2.02
CA LYS A 59 -7.17 8.71 -3.29
C LYS A 59 -6.68 7.28 -3.47
N ILE A 60 -6.11 6.67 -2.43
CA ILE A 60 -5.64 5.29 -2.49
C ILE A 60 -6.79 4.34 -2.79
N LYS A 61 -7.99 4.57 -2.23
CA LYS A 61 -9.16 3.74 -2.53
C LYS A 61 -9.51 3.77 -4.02
N VAL A 62 -9.53 4.95 -4.63
CA VAL A 62 -9.82 5.10 -6.07
C VAL A 62 -8.77 4.37 -6.90
N ILE A 63 -7.49 4.60 -6.62
CA ILE A 63 -6.38 3.93 -7.32
C ILE A 63 -6.50 2.41 -7.21
N TYR A 64 -6.85 1.89 -6.03
CA TYR A 64 -7.04 0.46 -5.81
C TYR A 64 -8.18 -0.10 -6.67
N ASP A 65 -9.33 0.59 -6.70
CA ASP A 65 -10.50 0.15 -7.48
C ASP A 65 -10.19 0.17 -9.00
N GLU A 66 -9.54 1.23 -9.48
CA GLU A 66 -9.12 1.37 -10.89
C GLU A 66 -8.08 0.32 -11.29
N THR A 67 -7.08 0.09 -10.43
CA THR A 67 -6.05 -0.95 -10.66
C THR A 67 -6.69 -2.32 -10.71
N ASN A 68 -7.58 -2.62 -9.76
CA ASN A 68 -8.29 -3.89 -9.70
C ASN A 68 -9.15 -4.10 -10.95
N ALA A 69 -9.87 -3.08 -11.41
CA ALA A 69 -10.62 -3.15 -12.66
C ALA A 69 -9.71 -3.42 -13.87
N SER A 70 -8.60 -2.69 -13.97
CA SER A 70 -7.63 -2.85 -15.06
C SER A 70 -7.01 -4.25 -15.08
N LEU A 71 -6.63 -4.79 -13.93
CA LEU A 71 -6.09 -6.14 -13.81
C LEU A 71 -7.07 -7.22 -14.29
N LYS A 72 -8.37 -7.08 -13.99
CA LYS A 72 -9.38 -8.04 -14.43
C LYS A 72 -9.47 -8.13 -15.97
N THR A 73 -9.12 -7.07 -16.69
CA THR A 73 -9.20 -7.05 -18.16
C THR A 73 -8.10 -7.85 -18.86
N VAL A 74 -6.98 -8.10 -18.17
CA VAL A 74 -5.81 -8.80 -18.75
C VAL A 74 -5.72 -10.27 -18.34
N PHE A 75 -6.66 -10.75 -17.51
CA PHE A 75 -6.67 -12.12 -17.02
C PHE A 75 -7.51 -13.04 -17.90
N THR A 76 -7.09 -14.30 -17.99
CA THR A 76 -7.95 -15.37 -18.52
C THR A 76 -9.10 -15.63 -17.52
N PRO A 77 -10.21 -16.28 -17.95
CA PRO A 77 -11.33 -16.59 -17.05
C PRO A 77 -10.93 -17.40 -15.80
N GLU A 78 -10.01 -18.35 -15.97
CA GLU A 78 -9.49 -19.16 -14.86
C GLU A 78 -8.65 -18.33 -13.88
N GLN A 79 -7.81 -17.43 -14.39
CA GLN A 79 -7.00 -16.52 -13.57
C GLN A 79 -7.86 -15.52 -12.79
N LEU A 80 -8.90 -14.98 -13.44
CA LEU A 80 -9.86 -14.07 -12.81
C LEU A 80 -10.57 -14.74 -11.62
N THR A 81 -11.04 -15.98 -11.81
CA THR A 81 -11.69 -16.77 -10.76
C THR A 81 -10.77 -16.97 -9.56
N LYS A 82 -9.50 -17.34 -9.81
CA LYS A 82 -8.49 -17.48 -8.75
C LYS A 82 -8.21 -16.16 -8.04
N PHE A 83 -8.14 -15.07 -8.78
CA PHE A 83 -7.90 -13.74 -8.23
C PHE A 83 -9.05 -13.28 -7.30
N GLU A 84 -10.29 -13.45 -7.71
CA GLU A 84 -11.47 -13.10 -6.89
C GLU A 84 -11.56 -13.93 -5.61
N ALA A 85 -11.27 -15.24 -5.69
CA ALA A 85 -11.19 -16.10 -4.51
C ALA A 85 -10.10 -15.65 -3.53
N MET A 86 -8.93 -15.24 -4.02
CA MET A 86 -7.88 -14.68 -3.18
C MET A 86 -8.31 -13.37 -2.49
N GLN A 87 -9.01 -12.49 -3.20
CA GLN A 87 -9.50 -11.22 -2.65
C GLN A 87 -10.54 -11.44 -1.54
N GLU A 88 -11.49 -12.35 -1.74
CA GLU A 88 -12.48 -12.67 -0.70
C GLU A 88 -11.85 -13.35 0.52
N LYS A 89 -10.89 -14.27 0.32
CA LYS A 89 -10.13 -14.86 1.43
C LYS A 89 -9.41 -13.79 2.25
N ARG A 90 -8.74 -12.83 1.59
CA ARG A 90 -8.08 -11.69 2.28
C ARG A 90 -9.07 -10.86 3.08
N LYS A 91 -10.26 -10.60 2.54
CA LYS A 91 -11.33 -9.84 3.22
C LYS A 91 -11.86 -10.58 4.44
N GLN A 92 -12.06 -11.89 4.35
CA GLN A 92 -12.46 -12.73 5.49
C GLN A 92 -11.40 -12.71 6.60
N MET A 93 -10.14 -12.95 6.27
CA MET A 93 -9.04 -12.88 7.24
C MET A 93 -8.94 -11.50 7.92
N ARG A 94 -9.17 -10.41 7.16
CA ARG A 94 -9.22 -9.05 7.73
C ARG A 94 -10.39 -8.90 8.71
N LYS A 95 -11.60 -9.37 8.36
CA LYS A 95 -12.77 -9.32 9.26
C LYS A 95 -12.54 -10.13 10.53
N GLU A 96 -11.98 -11.32 10.42
CA GLU A 96 -11.68 -12.19 11.56
C GLU A 96 -10.66 -11.54 12.51
N LYS A 97 -9.56 -10.99 11.96
CA LYS A 97 -8.58 -10.23 12.77
C LYS A 97 -9.21 -9.04 13.50
N MET A 98 -10.18 -8.36 12.88
CA MET A 98 -10.90 -7.23 13.51
C MET A 98 -11.90 -7.70 14.57
N SER A 99 -12.52 -8.87 14.38
CA SER A 99 -13.41 -9.52 15.35
C SER A 99 -12.65 -9.92 16.61
N ASN A 100 -11.52 -10.59 16.46
CA ASN A 100 -10.72 -11.09 17.60
C ASN A 100 -10.01 -9.99 18.40
N LYS A 101 -10.06 -8.74 17.94
CA LYS A 101 -9.47 -7.57 18.60
C LYS A 101 -10.48 -6.78 19.44
N LYS A 102 -11.78 -7.10 19.33
CA LYS A 102 -12.84 -6.56 20.20
C LYS A 102 -13.00 -7.43 21.43
#